data_AF-A0A379AJ81-F1
#
_entry.id   AF-A0A379AJ81-F1
#
_cell.length_a   1.000
_cell.length_b   1.000
_cell.length_c   1.000
_cell.angle_alpha   90.00
_cell.angle_beta   90.00
_cell.angle_gamma   90.00
#
_symmetry.space_group_name_H-M   'P 1'
#
loop_
_entity.id
_entity.type
_entity.pdbx_description
1 polymer ?
#
loop_
_entity_poly.entity_id
_entity_poly.type
_entity_poly.pdbx_seq_one_letter_code
_entity_poly.pdbx_strand_id
1 'polypeptide(L)'
;MSKRKLTQLVTEKHVEGWDDPRMLTVSGLRRRGYTAASIREFCRRIGVTKQDNIVEMASLESCIRDDLNENAPRAMAVLDPLKVVIENLPAGHSEIVTMPNHPGKPEMGTREVPFSREIWNRSRRFP
;
A
#
# COMPACT_ATOMS: atom_id res chain seq x y z
N MET A 1 -1.11 25.42 0.03
CA MET A 1 0.02 25.05 0.92
C MET A 1 1.15 26.08 0.78
N SER A 2 1.66 26.63 1.88
CA SER A 2 2.72 27.65 1.82
C SER A 2 4.11 27.01 1.70
N LYS A 3 4.91 27.41 0.71
CA LYS A 3 6.31 26.98 0.53
C LYS A 3 7.14 27.15 1.80
N ARG A 4 6.91 28.24 2.55
CA ARG A 4 7.60 28.53 3.82
C ARG A 4 7.37 27.43 4.87
N LYS A 5 6.12 26.96 5.03
CA LYS A 5 5.78 25.90 5.98
C LYS A 5 6.43 24.57 5.60
N LEU A 6 6.46 24.25 4.30
CA LEU A 6 7.11 23.02 3.81
C LEU A 6 8.63 23.07 4.03
N THR A 7 9.28 24.22 3.78
CA THR A 7 10.70 24.39 4.08
C THR A 7 10.98 24.26 5.58
N GLN A 8 10.14 24.84 6.43
CA GLN A 8 10.29 24.71 7.88
C GLN A 8 10.25 23.24 8.33
N LEU A 9 9.29 22.45 7.82
CA LEU A 9 9.19 21.01 8.14
C LEU A 9 10.47 20.23 7.77
N VAL A 10 11.09 20.57 6.64
CA VAL A 10 12.35 19.94 6.19
C VAL A 10 13.53 20.43 7.03
N THR A 11 13.66 21.74 7.25
CA THR A 11 14.78 22.33 8.01
C THR A 11 14.80 21.89 9.47
N GLU A 12 13.62 21.81 10.10
CA GLU A 12 13.46 21.35 11.49
C GLU A 12 13.47 19.81 11.62
N LYS A 13 13.66 19.08 10.51
CA LYS A 13 13.76 17.60 10.46
C LYS A 13 12.52 16.86 10.97
N HIS A 14 11.32 17.47 10.84
CA HIS A 14 10.06 16.75 11.06
C HIS A 14 9.80 15.70 9.95
N VAL A 15 10.38 15.93 8.77
CA VAL A 15 10.36 15.03 7.62
C VAL A 15 11.78 14.74 7.12
N GLU A 16 11.96 13.62 6.42
CA GLU A 16 13.25 13.22 5.85
C GLU A 16 13.71 14.18 4.72
N GLY A 17 12.76 14.78 4.01
CA GLY A 17 13.05 15.63 2.86
C GLY A 17 11.78 16.08 2.11
N TRP A 18 11.97 16.65 0.92
CA TRP A 18 10.89 17.13 0.05
C TRP A 18 10.12 16.00 -0.65
N ASP A 19 10.71 14.82 -0.70
CA ASP A 19 10.15 13.58 -1.25
C ASP A 19 9.62 12.64 -0.16
N ASP A 20 9.62 13.06 1.11
CA ASP A 20 9.08 12.27 2.21
C ASP A 20 7.61 11.88 1.92
N PRO A 21 7.19 10.61 2.12
CA PRO A 21 5.82 10.16 1.86
C PRO A 21 4.72 10.96 2.60
N ARG A 22 5.07 11.63 3.71
CA ARG A 22 4.15 12.47 4.48
C ARG A 22 3.94 13.84 3.85
N MET A 23 4.78 14.24 2.89
CA MET A 23 4.67 15.52 2.18
C MET A 23 3.64 15.44 1.05
N LEU A 24 2.81 16.47 0.94
CA LEU A 24 1.81 16.63 -0.13
C LEU A 24 2.42 17.18 -1.44
N THR A 25 3.72 16.98 -1.63
CA THR A 25 4.42 17.30 -2.88
C THR A 25 4.22 16.16 -3.88
N VAL A 26 4.33 16.46 -5.18
CA VAL A 26 4.23 15.42 -6.22
C VAL A 26 5.31 14.33 -6.03
N SER A 27 6.52 14.73 -5.60
CA SER A 27 7.60 13.81 -5.23
C SER A 27 7.24 12.94 -4.03
N GLY A 28 6.68 13.53 -2.97
CA GLY A 28 6.24 12.81 -1.76
C GLY A 28 5.13 11.82 -2.05
N LEU A 29 4.10 12.23 -2.80
CA LEU A 29 3.02 11.35 -3.22
C LEU A 29 3.52 10.19 -4.08
N ARG A 30 4.46 10.44 -4.99
CA ARG A 30 5.08 9.38 -5.79
C ARG A 30 5.84 8.38 -4.92
N ARG A 31 6.66 8.85 -3.96
CA ARG A 31 7.38 7.97 -3.01
C ARG A 31 6.43 7.21 -2.09
N ARG A 32 5.28 7.81 -1.72
CA ARG A 32 4.20 7.16 -0.95
C ARG A 32 3.51 6.02 -1.71
N GLY A 33 3.64 5.97 -3.04
CA GLY A 33 3.04 4.92 -3.87
C GLY A 33 1.79 5.36 -4.63
N TYR A 34 1.51 6.66 -4.71
CA TYR A 34 0.44 7.16 -5.59
C TYR A 34 0.80 6.93 -7.05
N THR A 35 -0.13 6.35 -7.80
CA THR A 35 0.01 6.19 -9.25
C THR A 35 -0.38 7.47 -9.97
N ALA A 36 0.22 7.71 -11.14
CA ALA A 36 -0.17 8.84 -11.98
C ALA A 36 -1.65 8.75 -12.42
N ALA A 37 -2.19 7.53 -12.55
CA ALA A 37 -3.59 7.30 -12.87
C ALA A 37 -4.52 7.81 -11.76
N SER A 38 -4.24 7.45 -10.50
CA SER A 38 -5.04 7.88 -9.35
C SER A 38 -5.10 9.41 -9.19
N ILE A 39 -3.99 10.12 -9.42
CA ILE A 39 -3.93 11.58 -9.32
C ILE A 39 -4.75 12.22 -10.45
N ARG A 40 -4.64 11.71 -11.67
CA ARG A 40 -5.45 12.20 -12.81
C ARG A 40 -6.93 11.93 -12.62
N GLU A 41 -7.28 10.78 -12.06
CA GLU A 41 -8.67 10.45 -11.70
C GLU A 41 -9.20 11.40 -10.64
N PHE A 42 -8.42 11.67 -9.58
CA PHE A 42 -8.77 12.66 -8.57
C PHE A 42 -9.04 14.04 -9.18
N CYS A 43 -8.15 14.54 -10.05
CA CYS A 43 -8.34 15.82 -10.75
C CYS A 43 -9.60 15.82 -11.63
N ARG A 44 -9.98 14.67 -12.22
CA ARG A 44 -11.22 14.54 -12.99
C ARG A 44 -12.46 14.55 -12.09
N ARG A 45 -12.43 13.88 -10.94
CA ARG A 45 -13.55 13.82 -9.98
C ARG A 45 -13.86 15.16 -9.32
N ILE A 46 -12.84 15.94 -8.97
CA ILE A 46 -13.05 17.28 -8.37
C ILE A 46 -13.63 18.28 -9.37
N GLY A 47 -13.40 18.04 -10.67
CA GLY A 47 -13.80 18.95 -11.73
C GLY A 47 -13.04 20.28 -11.72
N VAL A 48 -13.36 21.14 -12.68
CA VAL A 48 -12.82 22.50 -12.73
C VAL A 48 -13.98 23.47 -12.48
N THR A 49 -13.95 24.14 -11.33
CA THR A 49 -14.92 25.16 -10.95
C THR A 49 -14.24 26.51 -10.80
N LYS A 50 -14.97 27.61 -11.01
CA LYS A 50 -14.45 28.97 -10.78
C LYS A 50 -14.37 29.35 -9.30
N GLN A 51 -15.02 28.57 -8.43
CA GLN A 51 -15.01 28.76 -6.98
C GLN A 51 -13.92 27.91 -6.35
N ASP A 52 -13.27 28.48 -5.33
CA ASP A 52 -12.33 27.76 -4.48
C ASP A 52 -13.09 26.65 -3.73
N ASN A 53 -12.59 25.43 -3.83
CA ASN A 53 -13.16 24.27 -3.16
C ASN A 53 -12.10 23.60 -2.28
N ILE A 54 -12.45 23.34 -1.03
CA ILE A 54 -11.60 22.59 -0.10
C ILE A 54 -11.97 21.12 -0.28
N VAL A 55 -11.07 20.36 -0.89
CA VAL A 55 -11.27 18.92 -1.10
C VAL A 55 -10.57 18.15 0.01
N GLU A 56 -11.31 17.23 0.62
CA GLU A 56 -10.80 16.37 1.67
C GLU A 56 -9.75 15.38 1.15
N MET A 57 -8.71 15.15 1.95
CA MET A 57 -7.66 14.18 1.63
C MET A 57 -8.21 12.76 1.44
N ALA A 58 -9.32 12.43 2.11
CA ALA A 58 -10.01 11.15 1.95
C ALA A 58 -10.44 10.87 0.50
N SER A 59 -10.80 11.92 -0.27
CA SER A 59 -11.16 11.76 -1.68
C SER A 59 -9.96 11.34 -2.54
N LEU A 60 -8.78 11.91 -2.28
CA LEU A 60 -7.54 11.51 -2.94
C LEU A 60 -7.12 10.08 -2.55
N GLU A 61 -7.27 9.73 -1.27
CA GLU A 61 -7.02 8.37 -0.77
C GLU A 61 -7.96 7.32 -1.37
N SER A 62 -9.23 7.68 -1.61
CA SER A 62 -10.17 6.80 -2.31
C SER A 62 -9.70 6.52 -3.73
N CYS A 63 -9.24 7.53 -4.47
CA CYS A 63 -8.82 7.35 -5.87
C CYS A 63 -7.62 6.39 -6.01
N ILE A 64 -6.66 6.46 -5.09
CA ILE A 64 -5.52 5.51 -5.10
C ILE A 64 -5.94 4.12 -4.62
N ARG A 65 -6.88 4.03 -3.67
CA ARG A 65 -7.42 2.73 -3.23
C ARG A 65 -8.12 2.01 -4.37
N ASP A 66 -8.94 2.71 -5.15
CA ASP A 66 -9.64 2.15 -6.31
C ASP A 66 -8.63 1.65 -7.35
N ASP A 67 -7.64 2.47 -7.72
CA ASP A 67 -6.62 2.12 -8.72
C ASP A 67 -5.73 0.94 -8.27
N LEU A 68 -5.26 0.93 -7.01
CA LEU A 68 -4.48 -0.18 -6.47
C LEU A 68 -5.33 -1.43 -6.26
N ASN A 69 -6.63 -1.28 -6.00
CA ASN A 69 -7.52 -2.42 -5.90
C ASN A 69 -7.56 -3.18 -7.22
N GLU A 70 -7.57 -2.50 -8.36
CA GLU A 70 -7.62 -3.13 -9.67
C GLU A 70 -6.24 -3.54 -10.21
N ASN A 71 -5.19 -2.76 -9.95
CA ASN A 71 -3.93 -2.90 -10.67
C ASN A 71 -2.80 -3.52 -9.82
N ALA A 72 -2.91 -3.54 -8.49
CA ALA A 72 -1.82 -4.01 -7.64
C ALA A 72 -1.92 -5.53 -7.34
N PRO A 73 -0.83 -6.31 -7.53
CA PRO A 73 -0.80 -7.72 -7.16
C PRO A 73 -0.95 -7.88 -5.65
N ARG A 74 -1.59 -8.97 -5.22
CA ARG A 74 -1.79 -9.30 -3.82
C ARG A 74 -0.60 -10.08 -3.28
N ALA A 75 -0.02 -9.58 -2.21
CA ALA A 75 1.06 -10.22 -1.49
C ALA A 75 0.67 -10.53 -0.04
N MET A 76 1.23 -11.61 0.51
CA MET A 76 1.10 -11.93 1.93
C MET A 76 2.35 -11.42 2.63
N ALA A 77 2.18 -10.57 3.63
CA ALA A 77 3.25 -10.09 4.48
C ALA A 77 2.71 -9.98 5.91
N VAL A 78 3.52 -10.38 6.89
CA VAL A 78 3.19 -10.30 8.31
C VAL A 78 4.07 -9.22 8.93
N LEU A 79 3.45 -8.15 9.44
CA LEU A 79 4.18 -7.01 10.03
C LEU A 79 4.73 -7.33 11.42
N ASP A 80 3.99 -8.10 12.20
CA ASP A 80 4.34 -8.51 13.56
C ASP A 80 4.27 -10.05 13.63
N PRO A 81 5.39 -10.73 13.30
CA PRO A 81 5.40 -12.16 13.04
C PRO A 81 5.49 -12.98 14.34
N LEU A 82 4.47 -13.80 14.56
CA LEU A 82 4.45 -14.88 15.55
C LEU A 82 4.76 -16.19 14.85
N LYS A 83 5.75 -16.92 15.36
CA LYS A 83 6.10 -18.26 14.86
C LYS A 83 5.03 -19.25 15.31
N VAL A 84 4.42 -19.94 14.36
CA VAL A 84 3.45 -21.02 14.59
C VAL A 84 4.03 -22.31 14.04
N VAL A 85 3.99 -23.36 14.87
CA VAL A 85 4.49 -24.70 14.50
C VAL A 85 3.29 -25.64 14.42
N ILE A 86 3.13 -26.28 13.26
CA ILE A 86 2.03 -27.21 13.00
C ILE A 86 2.48 -28.61 13.41
N GLU A 87 1.99 -29.13 14.53
CA GLU A 87 2.49 -30.38 15.11
C GLU A 87 2.20 -31.62 14.27
N ASN A 88 1.08 -31.62 13.54
CA ASN A 88 0.63 -32.71 12.68
C ASN A 88 1.33 -32.78 11.31
N LEU A 89 2.32 -31.92 11.04
CA LEU A 89 3.12 -31.95 9.81
C LEU A 89 4.55 -32.47 10.06
N PRO A 90 5.11 -33.35 9.21
CA PRO A 90 6.50 -33.80 9.34
C PRO A 90 7.51 -32.64 9.32
N ALA A 91 8.64 -32.80 10.01
CA ALA A 91 9.67 -31.74 10.16
C ALA A 91 10.32 -31.29 8.84
N GLY A 92 10.24 -32.08 7.77
CA GLY A 92 10.73 -31.75 6.43
C GLY A 92 9.62 -31.51 5.40
N HIS A 93 8.36 -31.40 5.83
CA HIS A 93 7.26 -31.19 4.91
C HIS A 93 7.31 -29.77 4.32
N SER A 94 7.41 -29.71 3.00
CA SER A 94 7.29 -28.49 2.20
C SER A 94 6.36 -28.78 1.03
N GLU A 95 5.29 -28.00 0.92
CA GLU A 95 4.33 -28.05 -0.18
C GLU A 95 4.37 -26.72 -0.92
N ILE A 96 4.33 -26.77 -2.26
CA ILE A 96 4.21 -25.56 -3.07
C ILE A 96 2.73 -25.32 -3.32
N VAL A 97 2.20 -24.24 -2.77
CA VAL A 97 0.81 -23.83 -2.98
C VAL A 97 0.75 -22.78 -4.07
N THR A 98 0.04 -23.07 -5.15
CA THR A 98 -0.19 -22.11 -6.24
C THR A 98 -1.36 -21.21 -5.89
N MET A 99 -1.12 -19.89 -5.84
CA MET A 99 -2.13 -18.89 -5.54
C MET A 99 -2.24 -17.86 -6.66
N PRO A 100 -3.43 -17.34 -6.98
CA PRO A 100 -3.58 -16.24 -7.95
C PRO A 100 -2.94 -14.96 -7.43
N ASN A 101 -2.29 -14.19 -8.32
CA ASN A 101 -1.73 -12.88 -7.98
C ASN A 101 -2.82 -11.83 -7.71
N HIS A 102 -3.99 -11.99 -8.31
CA HIS A 102 -5.12 -11.09 -8.09
C HIS A 102 -6.44 -11.85 -8.17
N PRO A 103 -7.38 -11.68 -7.20
CA PRO A 103 -8.61 -12.47 -7.16
C PRO A 103 -9.54 -12.22 -8.35
N GLY A 104 -9.53 -11.01 -8.91
CA GLY A 104 -10.38 -10.63 -10.05
C GLY A 104 -9.67 -10.51 -11.40
N LYS A 105 -8.36 -10.83 -11.47
CA LYS A 105 -7.55 -10.65 -12.69
C LYS A 105 -6.69 -11.88 -12.98
N PRO A 106 -7.26 -12.93 -13.60
CA PRO A 106 -6.53 -14.15 -13.96
C PRO A 106 -5.32 -13.88 -14.87
N GLU A 107 -5.35 -12.81 -15.66
CA GLU A 107 -4.27 -12.38 -16.56
C GLU A 107 -2.99 -11.96 -15.82
N MET A 108 -3.08 -11.63 -14.52
CA MET A 108 -1.92 -11.35 -13.69
C MET A 108 -1.16 -12.61 -13.27
N GLY A 109 -1.65 -13.79 -13.66
CA GLY A 109 -1.01 -15.07 -13.41
C GLY A 109 -1.12 -15.54 -11.97
N THR A 110 -0.33 -16.56 -11.66
CA THR A 110 -0.25 -17.19 -10.34
C THR A 110 1.16 -17.05 -9.79
N ARG A 111 1.28 -17.34 -8.50
CA ARG A 111 2.55 -17.43 -7.79
C ARG A 111 2.58 -18.68 -6.94
N GLU A 112 3.77 -19.20 -6.76
CA GLU A 112 4.06 -20.34 -5.91
C GLU A 112 4.46 -19.83 -4.52
N VAL A 113 3.79 -20.34 -3.48
CA VAL A 113 4.08 -20.01 -2.09
C VAL A 113 4.48 -21.29 -1.37
N PRO A 114 5.70 -21.36 -0.80
CA PRO A 114 6.12 -22.52 -0.03
C PRO A 114 5.35 -22.54 1.30
N PHE A 115 4.68 -23.65 1.56
CA PHE A 115 4.01 -23.97 2.82
C PHE A 115 4.84 -25.03 3.55
N SER A 116 5.20 -24.74 4.79
CA SER A 116 6.03 -25.63 5.61
C SER A 116 5.43 -25.80 7.01
N ARG A 117 5.98 -26.71 7.80
CA ARG A 117 5.60 -26.91 9.21
C ARG A 117 5.67 -25.62 10.03
N GLU A 118 6.61 -24.73 9.70
CA GLU A 118 6.80 -23.47 10.38
C GLU A 118 6.20 -22.34 9.53
N ILE A 119 5.24 -21.62 10.10
CA ILE A 119 4.62 -20.46 9.45
C ILE A 119 4.66 -19.25 10.36
N TRP A 120 4.61 -18.08 9.75
CA TRP A 120 4.51 -16.81 10.44
C TRP A 120 3.08 -16.29 10.34
N ASN A 121 2.49 -15.94 11.48
CA ASN A 121 1.15 -15.35 11.55
C ASN A 121 1.19 -14.06 12.37
N ARG A 122 0.19 -13.20 12.23
CA ARG A 122 0.07 -11.98 13.02
C ARG A 122 -0.28 -12.32 14.47
N SER A 123 0.47 -11.76 15.43
CA SER A 123 0.28 -11.99 16.87
C SER A 123 -1.18 -11.76 17.34
N ARG A 124 -1.84 -10.69 16.87
CA ARG A 124 -3.22 -10.30 17.23
C ARG A 124 -4.34 -11.31 16.89
N ARG A 125 -4.04 -12.41 16.19
CA ARG A 125 -5.00 -13.50 15.96
C ARG A 125 -5.06 -14.51 17.11
N PHE A 126 -4.12 -14.47 18.05
CA PHE A 126 -4.12 -15.30 19.24
C PHE A 126 -4.49 -14.43 20.45
N PRO A 127 -5.47 -14.86 21.28
CA PRO A 127 -5.91 -14.11 22.45
C PRO A 127 -4.81 -13.99 23.52
#